data_AF-A0A532TMP6-F1
#
_entry.id   AF-A0A532TMP6-F1
#
_cell.length_a   1.000
_cell.length_b   1.000
_cell.length_c   1.000
_cell.angle_alpha   90.00
_cell.angle_beta   90.00
_cell.angle_gamma   90.00
#
_symmetry.space_group_name_H-M   'P 1'
#
loop_
_entity.id
_entity.type
_entity.pdbx_description
1 polymer ?
#
loop_
_entity_poly.entity_id
_entity_poly.type
_entity_poly.pdbx_seq_one_letter_code
_entity_poly.pdbx_strand_id
1 'polypeptide(L)'
;MSTKLGEEDLLRKKVWKIINLTQANQLFVHYKDLSIKYFAEKSKKVTTSILPEILTLCVLNALVPNSAILLVGGHGGGKTTLSKLLGRMFTATSLNDIESSIIRGHPQLTEEKLIGTLKLGKLMKEGEEEVVWRHFVTNFWKIIDEVNRLTPYAQDILLSLLAEGTVKYYDSIISINKYCLFATINPHDIGTFELSQPFLDRFGISVPITMPASHDLQLILSGKDEKYSGLDELVQVPEILFIDDLMEIWYYVNRIQFSSEVNNFIHAIIREFTLCSRIDKGNTEDIKPSTGLCTGCHFNTAQNICNKIDSILSVRVAKDLLRYSKALAWLLGINNIDVNIVNTIAPYVISHRTKYVKRDLDKSPYFGNKYEFSKNILKTIQKRFKNREICYHITERFREGNPKDNDLTELKKFEKNDLIVKYDLIPFVNSINNKEYPPIAQEIQEASKKGDINKLAEIRNTLMEEINFPNRGDLIEWTNRELYKQTVTDYVFKYQFNKEVWADIAAEFSKLDQPLKEAFSQRQTKQIRTEDMLIEINVTGTKEDSLVNIQISGGSEALKLRDILNNLSYIQKEE
;
A
#
# COMPACT_ATOMS: atom_id res chain seq x y z
N MET A 1 29.78 13.51 -7.78
CA MET A 1 28.72 12.50 -7.57
C MET A 1 27.61 13.19 -6.80
N SER A 2 26.38 13.11 -7.30
CA SER A 2 25.21 13.79 -6.74
C SER A 2 24.90 13.23 -5.36
N THR A 3 24.65 14.09 -4.36
CA THR A 3 24.12 13.66 -3.05
C THR A 3 22.72 13.07 -3.22
N LYS A 4 22.38 12.00 -2.48
CA LYS A 4 21.09 11.27 -2.42
C LYS A 4 19.82 12.15 -2.45
N LEU A 5 19.81 13.28 -1.74
CA LEU A 5 18.72 14.28 -1.82
C LEU A 5 18.50 14.81 -3.24
N GLY A 6 19.58 14.99 -4.01
CA GLY A 6 19.53 15.43 -5.39
C GLY A 6 18.92 14.39 -6.34
N GLU A 7 19.10 13.10 -6.08
CA GLU A 7 18.55 12.01 -6.90
C GLU A 7 17.07 11.77 -6.57
N GLU A 8 16.70 11.69 -5.29
CA GLU A 8 15.29 11.59 -4.89
C GLU A 8 14.47 12.81 -5.36
N ASP A 9 14.99 14.03 -5.18
CA ASP A 9 14.32 15.24 -5.64
C ASP A 9 14.22 15.29 -7.18
N LEU A 10 15.20 14.73 -7.90
CA LEU A 10 15.14 14.60 -9.36
C LEU A 10 14.03 13.63 -9.79
N LEU A 11 13.93 12.46 -9.15
CA LEU A 11 12.85 11.50 -9.38
C LEU A 11 11.49 12.12 -9.06
N ARG A 12 11.37 12.83 -7.94
CA ARG A 12 10.13 13.55 -7.58
C ARG A 12 9.78 14.61 -8.62
N LYS A 13 10.76 15.40 -9.09
CA LYS A 13 10.57 16.37 -10.18
C LYS A 13 10.12 15.71 -11.48
N LYS A 14 10.64 14.53 -11.84
CA LYS A 14 10.17 13.75 -12.99
C LYS A 14 8.70 13.35 -12.82
N VAL A 15 8.28 12.88 -11.65
CA VAL A 15 6.86 12.55 -11.38
C VAL A 15 5.97 13.79 -11.47
N TRP A 16 6.40 14.93 -10.93
CA TRP A 16 5.68 16.21 -11.11
C TRP A 16 5.59 16.64 -12.56
N LYS A 17 6.63 16.39 -13.36
CA LYS A 17 6.62 16.64 -14.81
C LYS A 17 5.53 15.81 -15.51
N ILE A 18 5.30 14.56 -15.09
CA ILE A 18 4.20 13.72 -15.62
C ILE A 18 2.84 14.38 -15.35
N ILE A 19 2.60 14.82 -14.11
CA ILE A 19 1.34 15.48 -13.74
C ILE A 19 1.15 16.77 -14.56
N ASN A 20 2.19 17.62 -14.59
CA ASN A 20 2.14 18.90 -15.27
C ASN A 20 1.96 18.76 -16.79
N LEU A 21 2.65 17.82 -17.44
CA LEU A 21 2.50 17.58 -18.87
C LEU A 21 1.12 17.04 -19.21
N THR A 22 0.59 16.13 -18.40
CA THR A 22 -0.77 15.58 -18.61
C THR A 22 -1.82 16.68 -18.60
N GLN A 23 -1.68 17.67 -17.69
CA GLN A 23 -2.58 18.82 -17.63
C GLN A 23 -2.31 19.85 -18.73
N ALA A 24 -1.04 20.23 -18.94
CA ALA A 24 -0.66 21.28 -19.87
C ALA A 24 -0.99 20.91 -21.33
N ASN A 25 -0.78 19.64 -21.69
CA ASN A 25 -1.13 19.11 -23.01
C ASN A 25 -2.60 18.66 -23.09
N GLN A 26 -3.41 18.88 -22.05
CA GLN A 26 -4.83 18.51 -21.98
C GLN A 26 -5.10 17.03 -22.31
N LEU A 27 -4.13 16.16 -22.01
CA LEU A 27 -4.20 14.72 -22.28
C LEU A 27 -5.30 14.04 -21.45
N PHE A 28 -5.67 14.65 -20.32
CA PHE A 28 -6.80 14.25 -19.51
C PHE A 28 -7.41 15.48 -18.85
N VAL A 29 -8.65 15.82 -19.21
CA VAL A 29 -9.34 17.00 -18.72
C VAL A 29 -10.43 16.59 -17.75
N HIS A 30 -10.29 17.02 -16.50
CA HIS A 30 -11.31 16.81 -15.48
C HIS A 30 -11.18 17.86 -14.35
N TYR A 31 -12.28 18.54 -14.04
CA TYR A 31 -12.28 19.68 -13.11
C TYR A 31 -12.12 19.34 -11.62
N LYS A 32 -12.31 18.08 -11.22
CA LYS A 32 -12.29 17.74 -9.79
C LYS A 32 -10.89 17.81 -9.18
N ASP A 33 -10.85 18.52 -8.06
CA ASP A 33 -9.66 18.70 -7.25
C ASP A 33 -9.67 17.84 -5.97
N LEU A 34 -8.51 17.30 -5.65
CA LEU A 34 -8.18 16.69 -4.38
C LEU A 34 -7.56 17.75 -3.46
N SER A 35 -8.32 18.16 -2.46
CA SER A 35 -7.82 19.00 -1.36
C SER A 35 -7.10 18.12 -0.34
N ILE A 36 -5.79 18.30 -0.25
CA ILE A 36 -4.92 17.54 0.65
C ILE A 36 -4.54 18.45 1.81
N LYS A 37 -4.83 18.01 3.03
CA LYS A 37 -4.45 18.73 4.25
C LYS A 37 -3.34 17.97 4.94
N TYR A 38 -2.34 18.70 5.44
CA TYR A 38 -1.20 18.14 6.16
C TYR A 38 -0.59 19.18 7.11
N PHE A 39 0.19 18.74 8.10
CA PHE A 39 0.97 19.64 8.95
C PHE A 39 2.30 20.01 8.27
N ALA A 40 2.67 21.29 8.32
CA ALA A 40 3.97 21.71 7.81
C ALA A 40 5.11 21.18 8.70
N GLU A 41 6.23 20.73 8.12
CA GLU A 41 7.30 20.02 8.85
C GLU A 41 7.84 20.77 10.09
N LYS A 42 7.83 22.11 10.08
CA LYS A 42 8.34 22.95 11.17
C LYS A 42 7.25 23.60 12.04
N SER A 43 5.97 23.34 11.77
CA SER A 43 4.88 23.93 12.55
C SER A 43 3.63 23.04 12.54
N LYS A 44 2.92 22.93 13.67
CA LYS A 44 1.58 22.28 13.72
C LYS A 44 0.49 23.06 12.95
N LYS A 45 0.87 23.98 12.05
CA LYS A 45 -0.05 24.69 11.18
C LYS A 45 -0.49 23.75 10.06
N VAL A 46 -1.79 23.69 9.83
CA VAL A 46 -2.37 22.91 8.74
C VAL A 46 -2.18 23.69 7.44
N THR A 47 -1.49 23.08 6.49
CA THR A 47 -1.34 23.54 5.11
C THR A 47 -2.32 22.77 4.23
N THR A 48 -2.78 23.39 3.14
CA THR A 48 -3.62 22.74 2.14
C THR A 48 -2.98 22.85 0.77
N SER A 49 -2.79 21.72 0.09
CA SER A 49 -2.45 21.67 -1.33
C SER A 49 -3.65 21.16 -2.12
N ILE A 50 -3.75 21.61 -3.37
CA ILE A 50 -4.84 21.24 -4.28
C ILE A 50 -4.19 20.60 -5.49
N LEU A 51 -4.58 19.37 -5.81
CA LEU A 51 -4.08 18.63 -6.97
C LEU A 51 -5.24 18.01 -7.75
N PRO A 52 -5.06 17.69 -9.04
CA PRO A 52 -6.13 17.08 -9.84
C PRO A 52 -6.42 15.68 -9.31
N GLU A 53 -7.67 15.42 -8.92
CA GLU A 53 -8.02 14.24 -8.11
C GLU A 53 -7.69 12.92 -8.78
N ILE A 54 -8.23 12.70 -9.98
CA ILE A 54 -8.12 11.43 -10.69
C ILE A 54 -6.67 11.16 -11.10
N LEU A 55 -5.98 12.18 -11.64
CA LEU A 55 -4.60 12.07 -12.08
C LEU A 55 -3.67 11.77 -10.91
N THR A 56 -3.85 12.48 -9.78
CA THR A 56 -3.05 12.26 -8.57
C THR A 56 -3.22 10.82 -8.10
N LEU A 57 -4.45 10.30 -7.99
CA LEU A 57 -4.69 8.93 -7.54
C LEU A 57 -4.13 7.88 -8.49
N CYS A 58 -4.18 8.12 -9.81
CA CYS A 58 -3.54 7.25 -10.81
C CYS A 58 -2.01 7.24 -10.67
N VAL A 59 -1.40 8.41 -10.44
CA VAL A 59 0.03 8.53 -10.14
C VAL A 59 0.37 7.79 -8.85
N LEU A 60 -0.40 7.99 -7.77
CA LEU A 60 -0.18 7.29 -6.50
C LEU A 60 -0.25 5.77 -6.66
N ASN A 61 -1.08 5.24 -7.57
CA ASN A 61 -1.06 3.82 -7.91
C ASN A 61 0.29 3.38 -8.48
N ALA A 62 0.87 4.14 -9.40
CA ALA A 62 2.20 3.86 -9.96
C ALA A 62 3.32 3.94 -8.90
N LEU A 63 3.16 4.79 -7.88
CA LEU A 63 4.13 4.94 -6.79
C LEU A 63 4.05 3.86 -5.70
N VAL A 64 3.09 2.93 -5.80
CA VAL A 64 2.96 1.80 -4.87
C VAL A 64 3.25 0.50 -5.63
N PRO A 65 4.14 -0.36 -5.11
CA PRO A 65 4.44 -1.64 -5.76
C PRO A 65 3.27 -2.61 -5.68
N ASN A 66 3.09 -3.40 -6.75
CA ASN A 66 2.10 -4.49 -6.84
C ASN A 66 0.68 -3.99 -6.56
N SER A 67 0.40 -2.78 -7.01
CA SER A 67 -0.81 -2.04 -6.77
C SER A 67 -1.83 -2.27 -7.89
N ALA A 68 -3.10 -2.10 -7.54
CA ALA A 68 -4.20 -2.15 -8.49
C ALA A 68 -5.18 -1.01 -8.19
N ILE A 69 -5.47 -0.19 -9.21
CA ILE A 69 -6.48 0.87 -9.14
C ILE A 69 -7.72 0.48 -9.93
N LEU A 70 -8.88 0.84 -9.40
CA LEU A 70 -10.18 0.66 -10.04
C LEU A 70 -10.77 2.01 -10.46
N LEU A 71 -10.90 2.24 -11.76
CA LEU A 71 -11.47 3.46 -12.33
C LEU A 71 -12.94 3.23 -12.68
N VAL A 72 -13.84 3.74 -11.84
CA VAL A 72 -15.29 3.48 -11.93
C VAL A 72 -16.01 4.67 -12.56
N GLY A 73 -16.63 4.50 -13.74
CA GLY A 73 -17.40 5.56 -14.37
C GLY A 73 -17.99 5.16 -15.72
N GLY A 74 -18.86 6.01 -16.30
CA GLY A 74 -19.49 5.76 -17.60
C GLY A 74 -18.52 5.74 -18.79
N HIS A 75 -19.02 5.39 -19.98
CA HIS A 75 -18.24 5.46 -21.23
C HIS A 75 -17.81 6.91 -21.53
N GLY A 76 -16.68 7.07 -22.22
CA GLY A 76 -16.20 8.38 -22.66
C GLY A 76 -15.43 9.19 -21.61
N GLY A 77 -15.25 8.69 -20.39
CA GLY A 77 -14.49 9.37 -19.33
C GLY A 77 -12.95 9.31 -19.45
N GLY A 78 -12.38 8.94 -20.61
CA GLY A 78 -10.92 8.92 -20.83
C GLY A 78 -10.12 7.92 -19.98
N LYS A 79 -10.78 6.97 -19.29
CA LYS A 79 -10.17 6.09 -18.26
C LYS A 79 -9.02 5.24 -18.81
N THR A 80 -9.27 4.53 -19.91
CA THR A 80 -8.30 3.66 -20.56
C THR A 80 -7.20 4.49 -21.21
N THR A 81 -7.53 5.63 -21.84
CA THR A 81 -6.56 6.54 -22.43
C THR A 81 -5.56 7.04 -21.38
N LEU A 82 -6.03 7.57 -20.25
CA LEU A 82 -5.17 8.01 -19.15
C LEU A 82 -4.21 6.90 -18.70
N SER A 83 -4.71 5.68 -18.54
CA SER A 83 -3.91 4.52 -18.12
C SER A 83 -2.79 4.18 -19.12
N LYS A 84 -3.03 4.35 -20.42
CA LYS A 84 -2.02 4.13 -21.48
C LYS A 84 -0.93 5.20 -21.47
N LEU A 85 -1.35 6.48 -21.39
CA LEU A 85 -0.44 7.62 -21.41
C LEU A 85 0.49 7.61 -20.19
N LEU A 86 -0.06 7.32 -19.01
CA LEU A 86 0.74 7.13 -17.80
C LEU A 86 1.71 5.96 -17.96
N GLY A 87 1.27 4.83 -18.54
CA GLY A 87 2.16 3.68 -18.79
C GLY A 87 3.40 4.06 -19.59
N ARG A 88 3.25 4.84 -20.67
CA ARG A 88 4.37 5.32 -21.48
C ARG A 88 5.29 6.24 -20.69
N MET A 89 4.74 7.24 -20.01
CA MET A 89 5.52 8.20 -19.24
C MET A 89 6.27 7.58 -18.05
N PHE A 90 5.70 6.55 -17.42
CA PHE A 90 6.27 5.89 -16.24
C PHE A 90 7.24 4.75 -16.55
N THR A 91 7.11 4.09 -17.71
CA THR A 91 7.90 2.89 -18.02
C THR A 91 8.78 3.03 -19.25
N ALA A 92 8.66 4.14 -20.00
CA ALA A 92 9.26 4.35 -21.31
C ALA A 92 8.91 3.27 -22.35
N THR A 93 7.81 2.56 -22.15
CA THR A 93 7.30 1.54 -23.07
C THR A 93 6.49 2.22 -24.18
N SER A 94 6.57 1.71 -25.41
CA SER A 94 5.80 2.26 -26.54
C SER A 94 4.29 2.12 -26.31
N LEU A 95 3.46 3.01 -26.89
CA LEU A 95 2.00 2.88 -26.76
C LEU A 95 1.49 1.59 -27.40
N ASN A 96 2.15 1.11 -28.46
CA ASN A 96 1.81 -0.15 -29.12
C ASN A 96 2.02 -1.36 -28.21
N ASP A 97 3.14 -1.40 -27.48
CA ASP A 97 3.43 -2.48 -26.54
C ASP A 97 2.45 -2.43 -25.35
N ILE A 98 2.12 -1.23 -24.87
CA ILE A 98 1.09 -1.05 -23.84
C ILE A 98 -0.27 -1.52 -24.35
N GLU A 99 -0.67 -1.17 -25.58
CA GLU A 99 -1.91 -1.62 -26.22
C GLU A 99 -1.97 -3.14 -26.32
N SER A 100 -0.87 -3.78 -26.71
CA SER A 100 -0.77 -5.24 -26.81
C SER A 100 -0.92 -5.96 -25.46
N SER A 101 -0.71 -5.23 -24.36
CA SER A 101 -0.82 -5.71 -22.99
C SER A 101 -2.23 -5.55 -22.40
N ILE A 102 -3.15 -4.87 -23.10
CA ILE A 102 -4.48 -4.59 -22.57
C ILE A 102 -5.38 -5.80 -22.72
N ILE A 103 -5.99 -6.22 -21.62
CA ILE A 103 -7.13 -7.13 -21.66
C ILE A 103 -8.41 -6.31 -21.75
N ARG A 104 -9.21 -6.56 -22.79
CA ARG A 104 -10.54 -5.99 -22.90
C ARG A 104 -11.58 -7.00 -22.42
N GLY A 105 -12.33 -6.63 -21.40
CA GLY A 105 -13.34 -7.45 -20.77
C GLY A 105 -14.46 -7.80 -21.73
N HIS A 106 -14.73 -9.10 -21.89
CA HIS A 106 -15.84 -9.60 -22.68
C HIS A 106 -16.29 -10.96 -22.11
N PRO A 107 -17.60 -11.29 -22.10
CA PRO A 107 -18.11 -12.53 -21.52
C PRO A 107 -17.56 -13.83 -22.14
N GLN A 108 -17.06 -13.77 -23.37
CA GLN A 108 -16.46 -14.92 -24.08
C GLN A 108 -14.92 -14.91 -24.03
N LEU A 109 -14.31 -14.14 -23.13
CA LEU A 109 -12.86 -14.15 -22.97
C LEU A 109 -12.41 -15.49 -22.37
N THR A 110 -11.65 -16.27 -23.13
CA THR A 110 -11.11 -17.56 -22.69
C THR A 110 -9.84 -17.37 -21.87
N GLU A 111 -9.50 -18.36 -21.06
CA GLU A 111 -8.24 -18.41 -20.30
C GLU A 111 -7.02 -18.24 -21.23
N GLU A 112 -7.05 -18.87 -22.40
CA GLU A 112 -6.01 -18.72 -23.44
C GLU A 112 -5.79 -17.27 -23.91
N LYS A 113 -6.88 -16.50 -23.97
CA LYS A 113 -6.84 -15.09 -24.35
C LYS A 113 -6.42 -14.17 -23.21
N LEU A 114 -6.55 -14.64 -21.97
CA LEU A 114 -6.22 -13.91 -20.76
C LEU A 114 -4.76 -14.14 -20.34
N ILE A 115 -4.33 -15.41 -20.32
CA ILE A 115 -3.07 -15.86 -19.73
C ILE A 115 -2.01 -16.17 -20.79
N GLY A 116 -2.29 -17.10 -21.70
CA GLY A 116 -1.28 -17.65 -22.61
C GLY A 116 -1.80 -18.85 -23.40
N THR A 117 -1.04 -19.29 -24.38
CA THR A 117 -1.40 -20.43 -25.26
C THR A 117 -0.26 -21.42 -25.35
N LEU A 118 -0.55 -22.70 -25.61
CA LEU A 118 0.49 -23.69 -25.89
C LEU A 118 1.13 -23.48 -27.26
N LYS A 119 2.43 -23.74 -27.34
CA LYS A 119 3.18 -23.69 -28.59
C LYS A 119 2.91 -24.95 -29.42
N LEU A 120 1.90 -24.86 -30.28
CA LEU A 120 1.42 -25.98 -31.12
C LEU A 120 2.54 -26.72 -31.86
N GLY A 121 3.54 -25.98 -32.37
CA GLY A 121 4.65 -26.58 -33.12
C GLY A 121 5.51 -27.55 -32.31
N LYS A 122 5.69 -27.31 -31.00
CA LYS A 122 6.40 -28.22 -30.11
C LYS A 122 5.51 -29.33 -29.59
N LEU A 123 4.28 -29.00 -29.21
CA LEU A 123 3.30 -29.97 -28.75
C LEU A 123 3.07 -31.09 -29.78
N MET A 124 2.93 -30.71 -31.06
CA MET A 124 2.65 -31.67 -32.14
C MET A 124 3.87 -32.48 -32.59
N LYS A 125 5.10 -31.97 -32.41
CA LYS A 125 6.33 -32.62 -32.89
C LYS A 125 7.06 -33.41 -31.80
N GLU A 126 7.13 -32.84 -30.61
CA GLU A 126 7.97 -33.32 -29.51
C GLU A 126 7.12 -33.82 -28.32
N GLY A 127 5.81 -33.55 -28.32
CA GLY A 127 4.93 -33.84 -27.18
C GLY A 127 5.15 -32.91 -25.99
N GLU A 128 5.92 -31.83 -26.16
CA GLU A 128 6.27 -30.89 -25.09
C GLU A 128 5.24 -29.74 -24.97
N GLU A 129 4.73 -29.56 -23.75
CA GLU A 129 3.81 -28.47 -23.39
C GLU A 129 4.58 -27.18 -23.03
N GLU A 130 5.07 -26.47 -24.05
CA GLU A 130 5.67 -25.13 -23.86
C GLU A 130 4.57 -24.06 -23.88
N VAL A 131 4.40 -23.33 -22.76
CA VAL A 131 3.45 -22.22 -22.65
C VAL A 131 4.04 -20.92 -23.18
N VAL A 132 3.32 -20.28 -24.10
CA VAL A 132 3.58 -18.92 -24.55
C VAL A 132 2.69 -17.96 -23.78
N TRP A 133 3.28 -17.27 -22.80
CA TRP A 133 2.59 -16.28 -21.98
C TRP A 133 2.21 -15.04 -22.77
N ARG A 134 1.04 -14.46 -22.48
CA ARG A 134 0.64 -13.18 -23.05
C ARG A 134 1.44 -12.02 -22.47
N HIS A 135 1.60 -10.96 -23.25
CA HIS A 135 2.21 -9.70 -22.82
C HIS A 135 1.57 -9.13 -21.54
N PHE A 136 0.26 -9.29 -21.36
CA PHE A 136 -0.41 -8.90 -20.11
C PHE A 136 0.20 -9.56 -18.88
N VAL A 137 0.62 -10.82 -18.95
CA VAL A 137 1.19 -11.58 -17.83
C VAL A 137 2.63 -11.13 -17.56
N THR A 138 3.44 -10.97 -18.61
CA THR A 138 4.88 -10.67 -18.49
C THR A 138 5.20 -9.20 -18.26
N ASN A 139 4.38 -8.26 -18.74
CA ASN A 139 4.69 -6.84 -18.70
C ASN A 139 4.46 -6.20 -17.34
N PHE A 140 5.26 -5.20 -17.00
CA PHE A 140 5.17 -4.48 -15.73
C PHE A 140 3.87 -3.67 -15.59
N TRP A 141 3.47 -2.98 -16.65
CA TRP A 141 2.26 -2.14 -16.68
C TRP A 141 1.09 -2.93 -17.26
N LYS A 142 0.04 -3.12 -16.47
CA LYS A 142 -1.11 -3.97 -16.80
C LYS A 142 -2.39 -3.15 -16.85
N ILE A 143 -3.19 -3.34 -17.90
CA ILE A 143 -4.48 -2.66 -18.05
C ILE A 143 -5.57 -3.69 -18.32
N ILE A 144 -6.66 -3.61 -17.55
CA ILE A 144 -7.88 -4.39 -17.76
C ILE A 144 -9.04 -3.42 -18.01
N ASP A 145 -9.51 -3.36 -19.24
CA ASP A 145 -10.67 -2.55 -19.60
C ASP A 145 -11.96 -3.32 -19.32
N GLU A 146 -12.94 -2.68 -18.68
CA GLU A 146 -14.27 -3.23 -18.39
C GLU A 146 -14.22 -4.57 -17.62
N VAL A 147 -13.51 -4.59 -16.49
CA VAL A 147 -13.29 -5.80 -15.67
C VAL A 147 -14.60 -6.46 -15.24
N ASN A 148 -15.68 -5.69 -15.09
CA ASN A 148 -17.00 -6.20 -14.75
C ASN A 148 -17.71 -6.94 -15.89
N ARG A 149 -17.13 -7.05 -17.08
CA ARG A 149 -17.62 -7.90 -18.18
C ARG A 149 -16.95 -9.26 -18.24
N LEU A 150 -15.93 -9.48 -17.41
CA LEU A 150 -15.27 -10.77 -17.28
C LEU A 150 -16.14 -11.76 -16.51
N THR A 151 -16.20 -13.00 -16.97
CA THR A 151 -16.89 -14.08 -16.26
C THR A 151 -16.28 -14.30 -14.88
N PRO A 152 -17.03 -14.87 -13.91
CA PRO A 152 -16.48 -15.20 -12.60
C PRO A 152 -15.20 -16.02 -12.66
N TYR A 153 -15.13 -16.99 -13.57
CA TYR A 153 -13.93 -17.80 -13.80
C TYR A 153 -12.71 -16.97 -14.23
N ALA A 154 -12.88 -16.03 -15.16
CA ALA A 154 -11.79 -15.12 -15.55
C ALA A 154 -11.37 -14.18 -14.42
N GLN A 155 -12.32 -13.75 -13.57
CA GLN A 155 -12.03 -12.95 -12.38
C GLN A 155 -11.21 -13.75 -11.35
N ASP A 156 -11.49 -15.04 -11.16
CA ASP A 156 -10.75 -15.93 -10.24
C ASP A 156 -9.31 -16.16 -10.68
N ILE A 157 -9.08 -16.29 -11.99
CA ILE A 157 -7.71 -16.33 -12.55
C ILE A 157 -6.95 -15.04 -12.21
N LEU A 158 -7.57 -13.88 -12.45
CA LEU A 158 -6.98 -12.59 -12.14
C LEU A 158 -6.77 -12.40 -10.63
N LEU A 159 -7.64 -12.98 -9.80
CA LEU A 159 -7.50 -12.96 -8.35
C LEU A 159 -6.18 -13.62 -7.93
N SER A 160 -5.81 -14.75 -8.56
CA SER A 160 -4.55 -15.45 -8.28
C SER A 160 -3.33 -14.57 -8.60
N LEU A 161 -3.36 -13.88 -9.74
CA LEU A 161 -2.33 -12.89 -10.12
C LEU A 161 -2.23 -11.77 -9.07
N LEU A 162 -3.37 -11.17 -8.69
CA LEU A 162 -3.44 -10.09 -7.72
C LEU A 162 -3.13 -10.53 -6.28
N ALA A 163 -3.24 -11.82 -5.99
CA ALA A 163 -3.08 -12.39 -4.66
C ALA A 163 -1.66 -12.87 -4.37
N GLU A 164 -1.14 -13.67 -5.29
CA GLU A 164 0.09 -14.44 -5.11
C GLU A 164 1.22 -13.87 -5.98
N GLY A 165 0.90 -13.01 -6.95
CA GLY A 165 1.88 -12.59 -7.95
C GLY A 165 2.32 -13.75 -8.82
N THR A 166 1.49 -14.78 -8.97
CA THR A 166 1.79 -15.95 -9.79
C THR A 166 0.61 -16.30 -10.67
N VAL A 167 0.91 -16.75 -11.89
CA VAL A 167 -0.10 -17.29 -12.80
C VAL A 167 0.28 -18.72 -13.15
N LYS A 168 -0.71 -19.60 -13.09
CA LYS A 168 -0.56 -21.02 -13.44
C LYS A 168 -1.37 -21.27 -14.70
N TYR A 169 -0.78 -22.01 -15.63
CA TYR A 169 -1.45 -22.44 -16.85
C TYR A 169 -0.86 -23.80 -17.25
N TYR A 170 -1.71 -24.84 -17.26
CA TYR A 170 -1.26 -26.24 -17.24
C TYR A 170 -0.23 -26.47 -16.10
N ASP A 171 0.87 -27.16 -16.38
CA ASP A 171 1.97 -27.40 -15.42
C ASP A 171 2.99 -26.25 -15.36
N SER A 172 2.81 -25.20 -16.17
CA SER A 172 3.70 -24.04 -16.17
C SER A 172 3.25 -22.98 -15.16
N ILE A 173 4.22 -22.45 -14.41
CA ILE A 173 4.00 -21.39 -13.43
C ILE A 173 4.95 -20.24 -13.76
N ILE A 174 4.40 -19.03 -13.83
CA ILE A 174 5.19 -17.79 -13.95
C ILE A 174 4.96 -16.88 -12.75
N SER A 175 6.06 -16.40 -12.16
CA SER A 175 6.05 -15.44 -11.05
C SER A 175 6.21 -14.01 -11.58
N ILE A 176 5.26 -13.15 -11.22
CA ILE A 176 5.22 -11.72 -11.54
C ILE A 176 5.65 -10.98 -10.27
N ASN A 177 6.93 -10.64 -10.19
CA ASN A 177 7.48 -10.05 -8.97
C ASN A 177 7.00 -8.62 -8.73
N LYS A 178 6.90 -7.82 -9.81
CA LYS A 178 6.57 -6.39 -9.76
C LYS A 178 5.61 -6.00 -10.87
N TYR A 179 4.52 -5.31 -10.53
CA TYR A 179 3.57 -4.77 -11.50
C TYR A 179 2.82 -3.54 -10.99
N CYS A 180 2.23 -2.80 -11.92
CA CYS A 180 1.18 -1.80 -11.66
C CYS A 180 -0.04 -2.15 -12.52
N LEU A 181 -1.22 -2.26 -11.91
CA LEU A 181 -2.45 -2.63 -12.60
C LEU A 181 -3.48 -1.50 -12.58
N PHE A 182 -4.08 -1.24 -13.74
CA PHE A 182 -5.18 -0.30 -13.93
C PHE A 182 -6.38 -1.07 -14.46
N ALA A 183 -7.47 -1.10 -13.69
CA ALA A 183 -8.73 -1.67 -14.14
C ALA A 183 -9.79 -0.59 -14.31
N THR A 184 -10.66 -0.74 -15.30
CA THR A 184 -11.83 0.14 -15.48
C THR A 184 -13.12 -0.63 -15.25
N ILE A 185 -14.13 0.05 -14.71
CA ILE A 185 -15.50 -0.45 -14.59
C ILE A 185 -16.45 0.55 -15.23
N ASN A 186 -17.39 0.02 -16.01
CA ASN A 186 -18.61 0.74 -16.33
C ASN A 186 -19.82 0.10 -15.63
N PRO A 187 -20.40 0.74 -14.60
CA PRO A 187 -21.49 0.15 -13.83
C PRO A 187 -22.83 0.05 -14.59
N HIS A 188 -22.99 0.77 -15.70
CA HIS A 188 -24.24 0.79 -16.48
C HIS A 188 -24.21 -0.11 -17.72
N ASP A 189 -23.14 -0.87 -17.91
CA ASP A 189 -22.97 -1.70 -19.10
C ASP A 189 -23.83 -2.98 -19.04
N ILE A 190 -24.20 -3.48 -20.22
CA ILE A 190 -25.02 -4.68 -20.39
C ILE A 190 -24.13 -5.92 -20.41
N GLY A 191 -24.59 -7.03 -19.82
CA GLY A 191 -23.82 -8.28 -19.78
C GLY A 191 -22.65 -8.21 -18.79
N THR A 192 -22.88 -7.58 -17.64
CA THR A 192 -21.91 -7.44 -16.56
C THR A 192 -22.11 -8.50 -15.48
N PHE A 193 -21.03 -8.85 -14.81
CA PHE A 193 -20.96 -9.78 -13.70
C PHE A 193 -20.62 -9.02 -12.41
N GLU A 194 -21.26 -9.38 -11.29
CA GLU A 194 -20.96 -8.78 -9.99
C GLU A 194 -19.54 -9.15 -9.56
N LEU A 195 -18.76 -8.15 -9.16
CA LEU A 195 -17.41 -8.38 -8.63
C LEU A 195 -17.50 -8.85 -7.18
N SER A 196 -16.83 -9.96 -6.87
CA SER A 196 -16.80 -10.52 -5.53
C SER A 196 -16.06 -9.58 -4.55
N GLN A 197 -16.43 -9.63 -3.26
CA GLN A 197 -15.72 -8.85 -2.23
C GLN A 197 -14.23 -9.22 -2.12
N PRO A 198 -13.83 -10.52 -2.18
CA PRO A 198 -12.42 -10.89 -2.22
C PRO A 198 -11.65 -10.29 -3.39
N PHE A 199 -12.29 -10.11 -4.55
CA PHE A 199 -11.69 -9.48 -5.73
C PHE A 199 -11.53 -7.97 -5.54
N LEU A 200 -12.57 -7.27 -5.08
CA LEU A 200 -12.52 -5.83 -4.79
C LEU A 200 -11.49 -5.47 -3.71
N ASP A 201 -11.29 -6.35 -2.72
CA ASP A 201 -10.29 -6.19 -1.66
C ASP A 201 -8.83 -6.23 -2.18
N ARG A 202 -8.60 -6.69 -3.42
CA ARG A 202 -7.28 -6.66 -4.07
C ARG A 202 -6.96 -5.34 -4.76
N PHE A 203 -7.95 -4.51 -5.03
CA PHE A 203 -7.72 -3.17 -5.59
C PHE A 203 -7.37 -2.21 -4.46
N GLY A 204 -6.13 -1.71 -4.45
CA GLY A 204 -5.60 -0.77 -3.46
C GLY A 204 -6.48 0.46 -3.27
N ILE A 205 -6.93 1.04 -4.38
CA ILE A 205 -7.82 2.20 -4.42
C ILE A 205 -8.87 2.07 -5.53
N SER A 206 -10.02 2.70 -5.31
CA SER A 206 -11.07 2.88 -6.31
C SER A 206 -11.40 4.37 -6.46
N VAL A 207 -11.45 4.83 -7.71
CA VAL A 207 -11.65 6.24 -8.06
C VAL A 207 -12.92 6.40 -8.89
N PRO A 208 -13.94 7.11 -8.38
CA PRO A 208 -15.13 7.42 -9.16
C PRO A 208 -14.85 8.53 -10.17
N ILE A 209 -14.84 8.19 -11.45
CA ILE A 209 -14.67 9.13 -12.56
C ILE A 209 -16.04 9.65 -12.98
N THR A 210 -16.19 10.96 -12.94
CA THR A 210 -17.38 11.66 -13.43
C THR A 210 -17.20 12.09 -14.88
N MET A 211 -18.31 12.35 -15.56
CA MET A 211 -18.23 12.96 -16.89
C MET A 211 -17.66 14.37 -16.78
N PRO A 212 -16.89 14.83 -17.78
CA PRO A 212 -16.34 16.17 -17.82
C PRO A 212 -17.45 17.22 -17.66
N ALA A 213 -17.20 18.27 -16.87
CA ALA A 213 -18.15 19.36 -16.72
C ALA A 213 -18.18 20.26 -17.98
N SER A 214 -19.13 21.19 -18.07
CA SER A 214 -19.25 22.11 -19.22
C SER A 214 -17.94 22.82 -19.56
N HIS A 215 -17.18 23.26 -18.55
CA HIS A 215 -15.88 23.87 -18.74
C HIS A 215 -14.83 22.90 -19.31
N ASP A 216 -14.80 21.66 -18.83
CA ASP A 216 -13.91 20.63 -19.37
C ASP A 216 -14.27 20.27 -20.81
N LEU A 217 -15.57 20.21 -21.14
CA LEU A 217 -16.05 19.98 -22.50
C LEU A 217 -15.60 21.09 -23.46
N GLN A 218 -15.61 22.35 -23.01
CA GLN A 218 -15.07 23.46 -23.80
C GLN A 218 -13.60 23.26 -24.14
N LEU A 219 -12.79 22.82 -23.16
CA LEU A 219 -11.37 22.51 -23.38
C LEU A 219 -11.20 21.35 -24.36
N ILE A 220 -11.94 20.25 -24.16
CA ILE A 220 -11.91 19.07 -25.05
C ILE A 220 -12.26 19.46 -26.49
N LEU A 221 -13.30 20.27 -26.69
CA LEU A 221 -13.75 20.70 -28.02
C LEU A 221 -12.80 21.72 -28.67
N SER A 222 -12.05 22.48 -27.88
CA SER A 222 -11.03 23.42 -28.37
C SER A 222 -9.71 22.72 -28.73
N GLY A 223 -9.50 21.50 -28.23
CA GLY A 223 -8.34 20.67 -28.55
C GLY A 223 -8.33 20.24 -30.02
N LYS A 224 -7.13 19.92 -30.54
CA LYS A 224 -7.01 19.31 -31.87
C LYS A 224 -7.52 17.87 -31.79
N ASP A 225 -8.43 17.50 -32.67
CA ASP A 225 -8.94 16.14 -32.73
C ASP A 225 -7.85 15.19 -33.27
N GLU A 226 -7.46 14.24 -32.41
CA GLU A 226 -6.45 13.22 -32.66
C GLU A 226 -6.78 12.38 -33.90
N LYS A 227 -8.07 12.20 -34.25
CA LYS A 227 -8.46 11.45 -35.46
C LYS A 227 -7.98 12.11 -36.75
N TYR A 228 -7.83 13.44 -36.76
CA TYR A 228 -7.37 14.18 -37.94
C TYR A 228 -5.87 14.44 -37.93
N SER A 229 -5.25 14.51 -36.75
CA SER A 229 -3.87 14.96 -36.58
C SER A 229 -2.89 13.87 -36.14
N GLY A 230 -3.38 12.73 -35.66
CA GLY A 230 -2.57 11.72 -34.99
C GLY A 230 -2.07 12.20 -33.62
N LEU A 231 -1.53 11.27 -32.82
CA LEU A 231 -0.82 11.58 -31.58
C LEU A 231 0.68 11.46 -31.82
N ASP A 232 1.43 12.56 -31.72
CA ASP A 232 2.88 12.48 -31.77
C ASP A 232 3.42 11.99 -30.42
N GLU A 233 3.66 10.67 -30.34
CA GLU A 233 4.15 10.00 -29.14
C GLU A 233 5.46 10.58 -28.60
N LEU A 234 6.32 11.11 -29.47
CA LEU A 234 7.65 11.61 -29.07
C LEU A 234 7.55 12.99 -28.41
N VAL A 235 6.57 13.81 -28.79
CA VAL A 235 6.44 15.19 -28.31
C VAL A 235 5.35 15.33 -27.25
N GLN A 236 4.19 14.70 -27.43
CA GLN A 236 3.04 14.91 -26.54
C GLN A 236 3.08 14.02 -25.29
N VAL A 237 3.72 12.84 -25.38
CA VAL A 237 3.77 11.83 -24.32
C VAL A 237 5.21 11.32 -24.16
N PRO A 238 6.15 12.18 -23.74
CA PRO A 238 7.56 11.82 -23.72
C PRO A 238 7.85 10.71 -22.70
N GLU A 239 8.94 9.99 -22.92
CA GLU A 239 9.51 9.06 -21.96
C GLU A 239 10.11 9.87 -20.81
N ILE A 240 9.63 9.68 -19.59
CA ILE A 240 10.04 10.49 -18.43
C ILE A 240 10.75 9.65 -17.38
N LEU A 241 10.18 8.49 -17.05
CA LEU A 241 10.73 7.51 -16.12
C LEU A 241 10.88 6.14 -16.80
N PHE A 242 11.84 5.37 -16.31
CA PHE A 242 12.02 3.95 -16.60
C PHE A 242 11.57 3.09 -15.42
N ILE A 243 11.42 1.78 -15.64
CA ILE A 243 11.06 0.84 -14.57
C ILE A 243 12.08 0.86 -13.42
N ASP A 244 13.36 1.05 -13.72
CA ASP A 244 14.42 1.15 -12.71
C ASP A 244 14.20 2.39 -11.81
N ASP A 245 13.84 3.55 -12.40
CA ASP A 245 13.49 4.76 -11.64
C ASP A 245 12.30 4.50 -10.71
N LEU A 246 11.27 3.78 -11.18
CA LEU A 246 10.10 3.43 -10.36
C LEU A 246 10.47 2.58 -9.15
N MET A 247 11.43 1.67 -9.30
CA MET A 247 11.88 0.84 -8.18
C MET A 247 12.66 1.61 -7.13
N GLU A 248 13.40 2.63 -7.53
CA GLU A 248 14.03 3.56 -6.61
C GLU A 248 12.96 4.40 -5.89
N ILE A 249 11.95 4.89 -6.62
CA ILE A 249 10.84 5.62 -5.99
C ILE A 249 10.13 4.75 -4.96
N TRP A 250 9.84 3.47 -5.26
CA TRP A 250 9.22 2.56 -4.30
C TRP A 250 10.08 2.33 -3.05
N TYR A 251 11.40 2.30 -3.22
CA TYR A 251 12.34 2.23 -2.10
C TYR A 251 12.25 3.49 -1.22
N TYR A 252 12.27 4.69 -1.81
CA TYR A 252 12.13 5.94 -1.06
C TYR A 252 10.76 6.08 -0.38
N VAL A 253 9.67 5.76 -1.10
CA VAL A 253 8.30 5.79 -0.55
C VAL A 253 8.18 4.87 0.67
N ASN A 254 8.79 3.68 0.66
CA ASN A 254 8.73 2.75 1.78
C ASN A 254 9.34 3.35 3.07
N ARG A 255 10.33 4.24 2.95
CA ARG A 255 11.10 4.80 4.08
C ARG A 255 10.43 5.99 4.77
N ILE A 256 9.34 6.52 4.22
CA ILE A 256 8.61 7.61 4.85
C ILE A 256 8.10 7.18 6.23
N GLN A 257 8.38 8.05 7.21
CA GLN A 257 8.07 7.81 8.61
C GLN A 257 6.62 8.17 8.90
N PHE A 258 6.09 7.58 9.98
CA PHE A 258 4.77 7.89 10.50
C PHE A 258 4.78 7.80 12.02
N SER A 259 3.94 8.60 12.67
CA SER A 259 3.83 8.63 14.13
C SER A 259 2.95 7.48 14.67
N SER A 260 3.06 7.22 15.97
CA SER A 260 2.15 6.30 16.68
C SER A 260 0.68 6.76 16.59
N GLU A 261 0.43 8.07 16.49
CA GLU A 261 -0.90 8.63 16.28
C GLU A 261 -1.51 8.16 14.94
N VAL A 262 -0.74 8.17 13.85
CA VAL A 262 -1.18 7.66 12.54
C VAL A 262 -1.50 6.17 12.61
N ASN A 263 -0.64 5.40 13.28
CA ASN A 263 -0.87 3.97 13.49
C ASN A 263 -2.17 3.71 14.25
N ASN A 264 -2.38 4.42 15.37
CA ASN A 264 -3.60 4.35 16.18
C ASN A 264 -4.84 4.79 15.38
N PHE A 265 -4.70 5.78 14.49
CA PHE A 265 -5.81 6.23 13.66
C PHE A 265 -6.21 5.20 12.60
N ILE A 266 -5.23 4.58 11.92
CA ILE A 266 -5.49 3.49 10.97
C ILE A 266 -6.14 2.30 11.70
N HIS A 267 -5.63 1.92 12.87
CA HIS A 267 -6.26 0.89 13.71
C HIS A 267 -7.69 1.26 14.08
N ALA A 268 -7.94 2.52 14.49
CA ALA A 268 -9.28 2.98 14.81
C ALA A 268 -10.24 2.87 13.62
N ILE A 269 -9.79 3.18 12.39
CA ILE A 269 -10.60 2.99 11.19
C ILE A 269 -10.99 1.51 11.05
N ILE A 270 -10.03 0.59 11.09
CA ILE A 270 -10.33 -0.84 10.93
C ILE A 270 -11.29 -1.33 12.02
N ARG A 271 -11.00 -1.01 13.29
CA ARG A 271 -11.79 -1.49 14.43
C ARG A 271 -13.20 -0.92 14.47
N GLU A 272 -13.43 0.31 14.02
CA GLU A 272 -14.79 0.87 13.90
C GLU A 272 -15.67 0.12 12.89
N PHE A 273 -15.06 -0.46 11.84
CA PHE A 273 -15.79 -1.28 10.87
C PHE A 273 -15.99 -2.73 11.36
N THR A 274 -15.06 -3.27 12.14
CA THR A 274 -15.07 -4.68 12.56
C THR A 274 -15.81 -4.94 13.87
N LEU A 275 -15.69 -4.05 14.86
CA LEU A 275 -16.19 -4.30 16.21
C LEU A 275 -17.72 -4.31 16.28
N CYS A 276 -18.24 -5.22 17.10
CA CYS A 276 -19.63 -5.28 17.49
C CYS A 276 -19.74 -5.80 18.93
N SER A 277 -20.69 -5.28 19.69
CA SER A 277 -20.89 -5.73 21.07
C SER A 277 -21.66 -7.05 21.21
N ARG A 278 -22.18 -7.59 20.10
CA ARG A 278 -23.12 -8.74 20.09
C ARG A 278 -22.55 -9.98 19.39
N ILE A 279 -21.79 -9.78 18.33
CA ILE A 279 -21.27 -10.86 17.49
C ILE A 279 -19.85 -10.55 17.04
N ASP A 280 -19.14 -11.58 16.61
CA ASP A 280 -17.95 -11.40 15.79
C ASP A 280 -18.37 -11.31 14.31
N LYS A 281 -18.31 -10.10 13.76
CA LYS A 281 -18.68 -9.83 12.36
C LYS A 281 -17.76 -10.51 11.34
N GLY A 282 -16.55 -10.92 11.73
CA GLY A 282 -15.65 -11.64 10.84
C GLY A 282 -16.04 -13.10 10.66
N ASN A 283 -16.71 -13.69 11.66
CA ASN A 283 -17.05 -15.11 11.72
C ASN A 283 -18.56 -15.39 11.56
N THR A 284 -19.39 -14.35 11.40
CA THR A 284 -20.86 -14.47 11.33
C THR A 284 -21.37 -13.90 10.01
N GLU A 285 -22.06 -14.72 9.21
CA GLU A 285 -22.58 -14.28 7.89
C GLU A 285 -24.08 -13.94 7.89
N ASP A 286 -24.89 -14.59 8.72
CA ASP A 286 -26.36 -14.53 8.64
C ASP A 286 -26.96 -13.27 9.28
N ILE A 287 -26.42 -12.85 10.43
CA ILE A 287 -26.97 -11.75 11.22
C ILE A 287 -26.11 -10.50 11.02
N LYS A 288 -26.70 -9.48 10.39
CA LYS A 288 -26.07 -8.22 10.00
C LYS A 288 -26.92 -7.02 10.44
N PRO A 289 -26.37 -5.81 10.49
CA PRO A 289 -27.17 -4.61 10.74
C PRO A 289 -28.39 -4.49 9.82
N SER A 290 -28.24 -4.81 8.52
CA SER A 290 -29.36 -4.83 7.57
C SER A 290 -30.42 -5.90 7.84
N THR A 291 -30.10 -7.00 8.53
CA THR A 291 -31.05 -8.07 8.89
C THR A 291 -31.62 -7.93 10.31
N GLY A 292 -31.33 -6.83 11.01
CA GLY A 292 -31.91 -6.51 12.31
C GLY A 292 -30.99 -6.71 13.52
N LEU A 293 -29.69 -6.97 13.32
CA LEU A 293 -28.70 -7.16 14.41
C LEU A 293 -28.71 -6.05 15.46
N CYS A 294 -29.05 -4.81 15.07
CA CYS A 294 -28.92 -3.63 15.93
C CYS A 294 -30.15 -3.35 16.81
N THR A 295 -31.24 -4.11 16.67
CA THR A 295 -32.48 -3.88 17.43
C THR A 295 -32.26 -4.08 18.94
N GLY A 296 -32.56 -3.06 19.74
CA GLY A 296 -32.34 -3.07 21.20
C GLY A 296 -30.87 -3.03 21.63
N CYS A 297 -29.92 -2.71 20.73
CA CYS A 297 -28.51 -2.61 21.08
C CYS A 297 -28.21 -1.23 21.67
N HIS A 298 -27.51 -1.18 22.81
CA HIS A 298 -27.01 0.07 23.41
C HIS A 298 -26.14 0.88 22.45
N PHE A 299 -25.38 0.21 21.59
CA PHE A 299 -24.51 0.85 20.61
C PHE A 299 -25.21 1.21 19.29
N ASN A 300 -26.52 0.99 19.15
CA ASN A 300 -27.26 1.43 17.98
C ASN A 300 -27.57 2.93 18.04
N THR A 301 -26.53 3.76 17.89
CA THR A 301 -26.61 5.22 17.92
C THR A 301 -26.19 5.82 16.58
N ALA A 302 -26.53 7.08 16.34
CA ALA A 302 -26.10 7.78 15.13
C ALA A 302 -24.56 7.87 15.02
N GLN A 303 -23.85 7.93 16.16
CA GLN A 303 -22.40 8.13 16.22
C GLN A 303 -21.57 6.85 16.07
N ASN A 304 -22.15 5.67 16.32
CA ASN A 304 -21.42 4.41 16.16
C ASN A 304 -21.39 4.01 14.69
N ILE A 305 -20.27 3.44 14.25
CA ILE A 305 -20.10 3.01 12.85
C ILE A 305 -20.61 1.59 12.65
N CYS A 306 -20.51 0.74 13.68
CA CYS A 306 -20.85 -0.68 13.59
C CYS A 306 -22.28 -0.96 13.08
N ASN A 307 -23.23 -0.05 13.26
CA ASN A 307 -24.62 -0.21 12.78
C ASN A 307 -24.85 0.20 11.32
N LYS A 308 -23.83 0.75 10.63
CA LYS A 308 -23.89 1.18 9.22
C LYS A 308 -23.17 0.23 8.26
N ILE A 309 -22.54 -0.81 8.80
CA ILE A 309 -21.57 -1.67 8.09
C ILE A 309 -22.03 -3.14 8.12
N ASP A 310 -22.31 -3.70 6.94
CA ASP A 310 -22.72 -5.09 6.75
C ASP A 310 -21.55 -6.04 6.50
N SER A 311 -20.41 -5.55 5.99
CA SER A 311 -19.18 -6.34 5.83
C SER A 311 -17.98 -5.64 6.45
N ILE A 312 -17.09 -6.41 7.07
CA ILE A 312 -15.89 -5.87 7.72
C ILE A 312 -14.82 -5.43 6.71
N LEU A 313 -13.89 -4.60 7.15
CA LEU A 313 -12.65 -4.31 6.42
C LEU A 313 -11.64 -5.43 6.67
N SER A 314 -10.89 -5.80 5.63
CA SER A 314 -9.75 -6.70 5.75
C SER A 314 -8.54 -6.00 6.38
N VAL A 315 -7.57 -6.79 6.84
CA VAL A 315 -6.27 -6.26 7.28
C VAL A 315 -5.46 -5.61 6.16
N ARG A 316 -5.80 -5.85 4.88
CA ARG A 316 -5.13 -5.21 3.73
C ARG A 316 -5.39 -3.71 3.69
N VAL A 317 -6.58 -3.30 4.10
CA VAL A 317 -6.97 -1.89 4.15
C VAL A 317 -6.00 -1.08 5.01
N ALA A 318 -5.55 -1.62 6.15
CA ALA A 318 -4.56 -0.94 6.99
C ALA A 318 -3.23 -0.72 6.25
N LYS A 319 -2.74 -1.75 5.54
CA LYS A 319 -1.51 -1.67 4.75
C LYS A 319 -1.64 -0.70 3.59
N ASP A 320 -2.77 -0.70 2.88
CA ASP A 320 -2.99 0.17 1.74
C ASP A 320 -3.18 1.63 2.16
N LEU A 321 -3.92 1.89 3.25
CA LEU A 321 -3.98 3.22 3.85
C LEU A 321 -2.58 3.78 4.12
N LEU A 322 -1.70 2.96 4.69
CA LEU A 322 -0.32 3.38 4.96
C LEU A 322 0.49 3.58 3.66
N ARG A 323 0.46 2.62 2.72
CA ARG A 323 1.21 2.68 1.45
C ARG A 323 0.84 3.91 0.62
N TYR A 324 -0.45 4.14 0.41
CA TYR A 324 -0.91 5.30 -0.38
C TYR A 324 -0.70 6.62 0.37
N SER A 325 -0.75 6.63 1.71
CA SER A 325 -0.36 7.82 2.49
C SER A 325 1.12 8.13 2.37
N LYS A 326 1.99 7.11 2.38
CA LYS A 326 3.44 7.26 2.12
C LYS A 326 3.67 7.80 0.72
N ALA A 327 3.04 7.21 -0.31
CA ALA A 327 3.16 7.68 -1.69
C ALA A 327 2.72 9.16 -1.84
N LEU A 328 1.64 9.57 -1.17
CA LEU A 328 1.17 10.95 -1.19
C LEU A 328 2.13 11.90 -0.46
N ALA A 329 2.62 11.50 0.72
CA ALA A 329 3.62 12.26 1.45
C ALA A 329 4.91 12.44 0.63
N TRP A 330 5.38 11.38 -0.02
CA TRP A 330 6.55 11.42 -0.91
C TRP A 330 6.37 12.40 -2.06
N LEU A 331 5.22 12.34 -2.74
CA LEU A 331 4.91 13.23 -3.86
C LEU A 331 4.94 14.70 -3.44
N LEU A 332 4.47 14.99 -2.23
CA LEU A 332 4.44 16.33 -1.65
C LEU A 332 5.77 16.76 -1.01
N GLY A 333 6.78 15.88 -0.94
CA GLY A 333 8.05 16.14 -0.26
C GLY A 333 7.91 16.24 1.26
N ILE A 334 6.96 15.51 1.85
CA ILE A 334 6.69 15.46 3.29
C ILE A 334 7.34 14.21 3.88
N ASN A 335 8.20 14.38 4.87
CA ASN A 335 8.96 13.27 5.46
C ASN A 335 8.22 12.48 6.55
N ASN A 336 7.13 13.02 7.10
CA ASN A 336 6.35 12.38 8.16
C ASN A 336 4.85 12.45 7.90
N ILE A 337 4.17 11.31 7.95
CA ILE A 337 2.73 11.22 7.73
C ILE A 337 1.98 11.73 8.95
N ASP A 338 0.89 12.46 8.70
CA ASP A 338 -0.10 12.81 9.71
C ASP A 338 -1.50 12.26 9.38
N VAL A 339 -2.40 12.33 10.36
CA VAL A 339 -3.77 11.82 10.29
C VAL A 339 -4.59 12.44 9.15
N ASN A 340 -4.29 13.67 8.72
CA ASN A 340 -5.01 14.34 7.63
C ASN A 340 -4.64 13.75 6.26
N ILE A 341 -3.39 13.33 6.05
CA ILE A 341 -2.97 12.62 4.84
C ILE A 341 -3.74 11.30 4.72
N VAL A 342 -3.82 10.53 5.81
CA VAL A 342 -4.60 9.28 5.85
C VAL A 342 -6.07 9.54 5.53
N ASN A 343 -6.68 10.58 6.12
CA ASN A 343 -8.07 10.95 5.84
C ASN A 343 -8.34 11.36 4.39
N THR A 344 -7.33 11.90 3.70
CA THR A 344 -7.44 12.29 2.29
C THR A 344 -7.55 11.05 1.40
N ILE A 345 -6.77 10.00 1.72
CA ILE A 345 -6.70 8.75 0.94
C ILE A 345 -7.80 7.76 1.32
N ALA A 346 -8.22 7.72 2.58
CA ALA A 346 -9.09 6.69 3.13
C ALA A 346 -10.40 6.43 2.35
N PRO A 347 -11.13 7.44 1.83
CA PRO A 347 -12.34 7.19 1.06
C PRO A 347 -12.12 6.34 -0.19
N TYR A 348 -10.98 6.50 -0.86
CA TYR A 348 -10.64 5.75 -2.08
C TYR A 348 -10.19 4.33 -1.79
N VAL A 349 -9.60 4.08 -0.62
CA VAL A 349 -9.20 2.72 -0.19
C VAL A 349 -10.40 1.91 0.30
N ILE A 350 -11.38 2.55 0.92
CA ILE A 350 -12.44 1.85 1.69
C ILE A 350 -13.73 1.64 0.90
N SER A 351 -14.14 2.62 0.09
CA SER A 351 -15.52 2.70 -0.45
C SER A 351 -15.95 1.50 -1.31
N HIS A 352 -15.03 0.86 -2.02
CA HIS A 352 -15.30 -0.33 -2.84
C HIS A 352 -15.19 -1.66 -2.08
N ARG A 353 -14.55 -1.67 -0.90
CA ARG A 353 -14.27 -2.88 -0.10
C ARG A 353 -15.30 -3.17 0.98
N THR A 354 -16.31 -2.31 1.12
CA THR A 354 -17.32 -2.43 2.18
C THR A 354 -18.74 -2.46 1.62
N LYS A 355 -19.56 -3.34 2.19
CA LYS A 355 -21.02 -3.33 2.05
C LYS A 355 -21.61 -2.50 3.19
N TYR A 356 -22.33 -1.46 2.82
CA TYR A 356 -23.03 -0.56 3.73
C TYR A 356 -24.50 -0.95 3.87
N VAL A 357 -25.10 -0.56 4.99
CA VAL A 357 -26.55 -0.70 5.18
C VAL A 357 -27.28 0.19 4.17
N LYS A 358 -28.06 -0.43 3.28
CA LYS A 358 -28.79 0.26 2.20
C LYS A 358 -29.66 1.40 2.70
N ARG A 359 -30.37 1.22 3.82
CA ARG A 359 -31.25 2.26 4.40
C ARG A 359 -30.54 3.59 4.63
N ASP A 360 -29.28 3.56 5.08
CA ASP A 360 -28.50 4.78 5.32
C ASP A 360 -27.79 5.27 4.05
N LEU A 361 -27.31 4.34 3.22
CA LEU A 361 -26.62 4.64 1.96
C LEU A 361 -27.55 5.25 0.90
N ASP A 362 -28.81 4.81 0.83
CA ASP A 362 -29.76 5.25 -0.20
C ASP A 362 -30.47 6.54 0.21
N LYS A 363 -30.35 6.95 1.48
CA LYS A 363 -30.92 8.19 2.00
C LYS A 363 -30.13 9.40 1.54
N SER A 364 -30.81 10.55 1.43
CA SER A 364 -30.17 11.86 1.24
C SER A 364 -29.09 12.11 2.32
N PRO A 365 -27.91 12.63 1.96
CA PRO A 365 -27.53 13.17 0.65
C PRO A 365 -26.81 12.17 -0.29
N TYR A 366 -26.77 10.87 0.03
CA TYR A 366 -25.86 9.93 -0.64
C TYR A 366 -26.47 9.25 -1.85
N PHE A 367 -27.76 8.87 -1.80
CA PHE A 367 -28.47 8.26 -2.93
C PHE A 367 -27.72 7.09 -3.59
N GLY A 368 -27.14 6.19 -2.78
CA GLY A 368 -26.35 5.05 -3.28
C GLY A 368 -24.86 5.34 -3.48
N ASN A 369 -24.42 6.60 -3.33
CA ASN A 369 -23.02 6.98 -3.50
C ASN A 369 -22.14 6.50 -2.33
N LYS A 370 -21.53 5.31 -2.53
CA LYS A 370 -20.63 4.67 -1.55
C LYS A 370 -19.45 5.55 -1.18
N TYR A 371 -18.90 6.30 -2.13
CA TYR A 371 -17.74 7.16 -1.90
C TYR A 371 -18.06 8.30 -0.92
N GLU A 372 -19.15 9.04 -1.16
CA GLU A 372 -19.57 10.13 -0.25
C GLU A 372 -20.03 9.60 1.11
N PHE A 373 -20.69 8.44 1.14
CA PHE A 373 -21.06 7.80 2.41
C PHE A 373 -19.82 7.39 3.24
N SER A 374 -18.81 6.81 2.58
CA SER A 374 -17.52 6.47 3.21
C SER A 374 -16.84 7.70 3.79
N LYS A 375 -16.83 8.81 3.04
CA LYS A 375 -16.27 10.08 3.49
C LYS A 375 -16.98 10.62 4.73
N ASN A 376 -18.30 10.45 4.82
CA ASN A 376 -19.05 10.81 6.03
C ASN A 376 -18.71 9.92 7.23
N ILE A 377 -18.64 8.60 7.02
CA ILE A 377 -18.24 7.63 8.06
C ILE A 377 -16.85 7.98 8.59
N LEU A 378 -15.89 8.24 7.72
CA LEU A 378 -14.51 8.60 8.09
C LEU A 378 -14.44 9.91 8.89
N LYS A 379 -15.25 10.92 8.54
CA LYS A 379 -15.38 12.14 9.35
C LYS A 379 -15.89 11.84 10.77
N THR A 380 -16.81 10.90 10.90
CA THR A 380 -17.33 10.47 12.21
C THR A 380 -16.25 9.72 13.00
N ILE A 381 -15.51 8.82 12.35
CA ILE A 381 -14.37 8.10 12.95
C ILE A 381 -13.30 9.08 13.43
N GLN A 382 -12.97 10.10 12.63
CA GLN A 382 -11.99 11.12 13.02
C GLN A 382 -12.40 11.89 14.28
N LYS A 383 -13.69 12.24 14.41
CA LYS A 383 -14.23 12.87 15.64
C LYS A 383 -14.11 11.94 16.85
N ARG A 384 -14.50 10.67 16.68
CA ARG A 384 -14.40 9.67 17.75
C ARG A 384 -12.95 9.39 18.16
N PHE A 385 -12.04 9.36 17.19
CA PHE A 385 -10.61 9.19 17.44
C PHE A 385 -10.06 10.33 18.32
N LYS A 386 -10.38 11.59 17.99
CA LYS A 386 -10.00 12.74 18.83
C LYS A 386 -10.61 12.65 20.24
N ASN A 387 -11.87 12.26 20.36
CA ASN A 387 -12.50 12.09 21.67
C ASN A 387 -11.84 10.99 22.51
N ARG A 388 -11.14 10.04 21.89
CA ARG A 388 -10.41 8.94 22.54
C ARG A 388 -8.92 9.21 22.76
N GLU A 389 -8.41 10.40 22.41
CA GLU A 389 -6.96 10.72 22.49
C GLU A 389 -6.38 10.40 23.88
N ILE A 390 -7.10 10.75 24.95
CA ILE A 390 -6.68 10.46 26.33
C ILE A 390 -6.56 8.96 26.62
N CYS A 391 -7.41 8.12 26.02
CA CYS A 391 -7.37 6.67 26.18
C CYS A 391 -6.10 6.08 25.54
N TYR A 392 -5.67 6.62 24.41
CA TYR A 392 -4.41 6.21 23.78
C TYR A 392 -3.20 6.63 24.62
N HIS A 393 -3.20 7.85 25.18
CA HIS A 393 -2.12 8.28 26.08
C HIS A 393 -2.05 7.45 27.37
N ILE A 394 -3.19 7.05 27.95
CA ILE A 394 -3.24 6.12 29.07
C ILE A 394 -2.62 4.77 28.66
N THR A 395 -3.07 4.22 27.52
CA THR A 395 -2.59 2.93 27.02
C THR A 395 -1.08 2.95 26.78
N GLU A 396 -0.55 4.05 26.24
CA GLU A 396 0.89 4.22 26.01
C GLU A 396 1.68 4.24 27.33
N ARG A 397 1.18 4.91 28.38
CA ARG A 397 1.82 4.86 29.71
C ARG A 397 1.92 3.46 30.27
N PHE A 398 0.89 2.64 30.08
CA PHE A 398 0.96 1.23 30.45
C PHE A 398 1.98 0.46 29.60
N ARG A 399 2.04 0.71 28.28
CA ARG A 399 3.06 0.11 27.39
C ARG A 399 4.48 0.42 27.84
N GLU A 400 4.73 1.66 28.26
CA GLU A 400 6.02 2.16 28.73
C GLU A 400 6.34 1.76 30.19
N GLY A 401 5.45 1.07 30.89
CA GLY A 401 5.67 0.68 32.29
C GLY A 401 5.53 1.82 33.31
N ASN A 402 4.86 2.93 32.95
CA ASN A 402 4.71 4.12 33.80
C ASN A 402 3.23 4.47 34.08
N PRO A 403 2.40 3.53 34.59
CA PRO A 403 0.99 3.80 34.86
C PRO A 403 0.80 4.77 36.02
N LYS A 404 -0.28 5.58 35.98
CA LYS A 404 -0.72 6.43 37.11
C LYS A 404 -1.92 5.80 37.81
N ASP A 405 -2.09 6.08 39.10
CA ASP A 405 -3.15 5.50 39.95
C ASP A 405 -4.57 5.68 39.38
N ASN A 406 -4.84 6.81 38.73
CA ASN A 406 -6.17 7.15 38.19
C ASN A 406 -6.42 6.66 36.75
N ASP A 407 -5.40 6.10 36.08
CA ASP A 407 -5.46 5.83 34.64
C ASP A 407 -6.54 4.78 34.27
N LEU A 408 -6.64 3.69 35.04
CA LEU A 408 -7.66 2.65 34.82
C LEU A 408 -9.07 3.21 35.04
N THR A 409 -9.24 4.04 36.06
CA THR A 409 -10.53 4.66 36.39
C THR A 409 -10.96 5.61 35.28
N GLU A 410 -10.02 6.35 34.70
CA GLU A 410 -10.28 7.24 33.58
C GLU A 410 -10.62 6.47 32.30
N LEU A 411 -9.88 5.40 31.99
CA LEU A 411 -10.14 4.53 30.83
C LEU A 411 -11.54 3.90 30.89
N LYS A 412 -11.95 3.42 32.08
CA LYS A 412 -13.28 2.83 32.31
C LYS A 412 -14.45 3.80 32.09
N LYS A 413 -14.24 5.12 32.13
CA LYS A 413 -15.30 6.10 31.82
C LYS A 413 -15.80 5.98 30.38
N PHE A 414 -14.94 5.53 29.46
CA PHE A 414 -15.26 5.42 28.03
C PHE A 414 -15.84 4.04 27.64
N GLU A 415 -15.67 3.03 28.50
CA GLU A 415 -16.05 1.63 28.24
C GLU A 415 -17.51 1.46 27.79
N LYS A 416 -18.44 2.22 28.38
CA LYS A 416 -19.87 2.09 28.09
C LYS A 416 -20.25 2.58 26.69
N ASN A 417 -19.51 3.54 26.14
CA ASN A 417 -19.89 4.27 24.92
C ASN A 417 -18.95 4.02 23.74
N ASP A 418 -17.83 3.34 23.98
CA ASP A 418 -16.80 3.13 22.97
C ASP A 418 -16.35 1.68 22.87
N LEU A 419 -16.61 1.08 21.71
CA LEU A 419 -16.28 -0.31 21.44
C LEU A 419 -14.77 -0.58 21.43
N ILE A 420 -13.95 0.35 20.92
CA ILE A 420 -12.49 0.18 20.89
C ILE A 420 -11.94 0.18 22.31
N VAL A 421 -12.39 1.13 23.14
CA VAL A 421 -11.94 1.17 24.54
C VAL A 421 -12.35 -0.11 25.28
N LYS A 422 -13.60 -0.55 25.10
CA LYS A 422 -14.15 -1.74 25.76
C LYS A 422 -13.48 -3.05 25.33
N TYR A 423 -13.28 -3.26 24.04
CA TYR A 423 -12.85 -4.57 23.50
C TYR A 423 -11.36 -4.63 23.15
N ASP A 424 -10.67 -3.50 23.00
CA ASP A 424 -9.26 -3.48 22.65
C ASP A 424 -8.40 -2.88 23.78
N LEU A 425 -8.62 -1.61 24.15
CA LEU A 425 -7.70 -0.90 25.04
C LEU A 425 -7.75 -1.40 26.49
N ILE A 426 -8.95 -1.59 27.07
CA ILE A 426 -9.07 -2.10 28.44
C ILE A 426 -8.53 -3.53 28.58
N PRO A 427 -8.89 -4.50 27.70
CA PRO A 427 -8.31 -5.84 27.75
C PRO A 427 -6.79 -5.84 27.61
N PHE A 428 -6.25 -5.01 26.72
CA PHE A 428 -4.81 -4.84 26.56
C PHE A 428 -4.16 -4.30 27.83
N VAL A 429 -4.67 -3.21 28.40
CA VAL A 429 -4.12 -2.64 29.64
C VAL A 429 -4.19 -3.66 30.78
N ASN A 430 -5.29 -4.42 30.91
CA ASN A 430 -5.42 -5.44 31.94
C ASN A 430 -4.42 -6.60 31.78
N SER A 431 -4.00 -6.95 30.57
CA SER A 431 -3.05 -8.04 30.35
C SER A 431 -1.62 -7.67 30.77
N ILE A 432 -1.25 -6.39 30.68
CA ILE A 432 0.07 -5.88 31.06
C ILE A 432 0.13 -5.20 32.43
N ASN A 433 -1.02 -5.02 33.09
CA ASN A 433 -1.10 -4.47 34.44
C ASN A 433 -0.71 -5.50 35.51
N ASN A 434 0.55 -5.90 35.51
CA ASN A 434 1.16 -6.81 36.46
C ASN A 434 2.49 -6.23 36.98
N LYS A 435 3.11 -6.87 37.97
CA LYS A 435 4.36 -6.37 38.59
C LYS A 435 5.62 -6.67 37.77
N GLU A 436 5.55 -7.60 36.81
CA GLU A 436 6.70 -8.11 36.07
C GLU A 436 6.95 -7.33 34.77
N TYR A 437 5.90 -6.80 34.15
CA TYR A 437 5.98 -6.07 32.89
C TYR A 437 6.68 -4.70 33.00
N PRO A 438 6.35 -3.82 33.99
CA PRO A 438 6.92 -2.47 34.06
C PRO A 438 8.46 -2.41 34.12
N PRO A 439 9.15 -3.27 34.92
CA PRO A 439 10.62 -3.28 34.94
C PRO A 439 11.24 -3.50 33.57
N ILE A 440 10.79 -4.50 32.81
CA ILE A 440 11.33 -4.81 31.48
C ILE A 440 11.04 -3.69 30.48
N ALA A 441 9.83 -3.11 30.53
CA ALA A 441 9.48 -1.98 29.67
C ALA A 441 10.36 -0.74 29.94
N GLN A 442 10.66 -0.46 31.22
CA GLN A 442 11.55 0.62 31.62
C GLN A 442 13.00 0.33 31.23
N GLU A 443 13.48 -0.91 31.37
CA GLU A 443 14.82 -1.32 30.90
C GLU A 443 15.00 -1.11 29.39
N ILE A 444 14.01 -1.50 28.56
CA ILE A 444 14.02 -1.24 27.11
C ILE A 444 14.08 0.27 26.85
N GLN A 445 13.30 1.07 27.57
CA GLN A 445 13.26 2.51 27.39
C GLN A 445 14.61 3.17 27.77
N GLU A 446 15.24 2.72 28.87
CA GLU A 446 16.55 3.21 29.29
C GLU A 446 17.66 2.80 28.30
N ALA A 447 17.68 1.54 27.87
CA ALA A 447 18.65 1.03 26.90
C ALA A 447 18.50 1.75 25.55
N SER A 448 17.27 2.00 25.09
CA SER A 448 16.98 2.79 23.89
C SER A 448 17.52 4.22 24.01
N LYS A 449 17.28 4.90 25.15
CA LYS A 449 17.80 6.26 25.38
C LYS A 449 19.33 6.33 25.44
N LYS A 450 19.98 5.29 25.97
CA LYS A 450 21.44 5.20 26.07
C LYS A 450 22.11 4.74 24.76
N GLY A 451 21.35 4.22 23.80
CA GLY A 451 21.90 3.63 22.58
C GLY A 451 22.63 2.30 22.82
N ASP A 452 22.25 1.55 23.86
CA ASP A 452 22.93 0.31 24.25
C ASP A 452 22.40 -0.89 23.45
N ILE A 453 23.00 -1.11 22.27
CA ILE A 453 22.64 -2.18 21.33
C ILE A 453 22.79 -3.56 21.98
N ASN A 454 23.84 -3.76 22.79
CA ASN A 454 24.11 -5.06 23.43
C ASN A 454 23.04 -5.37 24.48
N LYS A 455 22.65 -4.37 25.28
CA LYS A 455 21.58 -4.55 26.27
C LYS A 455 20.23 -4.81 25.61
N LEU A 456 19.92 -4.11 24.52
CA LEU A 456 18.70 -4.37 23.75
C LEU A 456 18.69 -5.79 23.17
N ALA A 457 19.82 -6.27 22.63
CA ALA A 457 19.92 -7.63 22.12
C ALA A 457 19.76 -8.68 23.23
N GLU A 458 20.34 -8.44 24.42
CA GLU A 458 20.17 -9.30 25.60
C GLU A 458 18.69 -9.40 26.00
N ILE A 459 18.01 -8.25 26.18
CA ILE A 459 16.58 -8.21 26.53
C ILE A 459 15.74 -8.96 25.49
N ARG A 460 16.01 -8.76 24.19
CA ARG A 460 15.31 -9.48 23.11
C ARG A 460 15.48 -10.98 23.24
N ASN A 461 16.70 -11.46 23.48
CA ASN A 461 16.99 -12.89 23.56
C ASN A 461 16.30 -13.53 24.78
N THR A 462 16.33 -12.88 25.94
CA THR A 462 15.59 -13.33 27.14
C THR A 462 14.09 -13.44 26.87
N LEU A 463 13.49 -12.43 26.21
CA LEU A 463 12.07 -12.44 25.84
C LEU A 463 11.72 -13.53 24.81
N MET A 464 12.66 -13.97 23.97
CA MET A 464 12.44 -15.07 23.04
C MET A 464 12.37 -16.43 23.77
N GLU A 465 13.17 -16.60 24.82
CA GLU A 465 13.18 -17.82 25.65
C GLU A 465 11.95 -17.92 26.58
N GLU A 466 11.48 -16.78 27.13
CA GLU A 466 10.34 -16.75 28.04
C GLU A 466 9.00 -16.77 27.29
N ILE A 467 8.38 -17.96 27.19
CA ILE A 467 7.11 -18.14 26.45
C ILE A 467 5.91 -17.48 27.14
N ASN A 468 5.87 -17.48 28.47
CA ASN A 468 4.70 -17.08 29.25
C ASN A 468 4.70 -15.60 29.66
N PHE A 469 5.64 -14.79 29.18
CA PHE A 469 5.75 -13.39 29.58
C PHE A 469 4.59 -12.55 28.99
N PRO A 470 3.90 -11.73 29.80
CA PRO A 470 2.77 -10.91 29.36
C PRO A 470 3.14 -9.99 28.19
N ASN A 471 2.38 -10.08 27.10
CA ASN A 471 2.56 -9.24 25.91
C ASN A 471 4.00 -9.26 25.34
N ARG A 472 4.71 -10.39 25.46
CA ARG A 472 6.10 -10.54 25.01
C ARG A 472 6.34 -10.15 23.55
N GLY A 473 5.38 -10.42 22.67
CA GLY A 473 5.49 -10.11 21.24
C GLY A 473 5.66 -8.62 20.97
N ASP A 474 4.92 -7.77 21.69
CA ASP A 474 5.04 -6.32 21.57
C ASP A 474 6.38 -5.82 22.13
N LEU A 475 6.90 -6.41 23.21
CA LEU A 475 8.20 -6.04 23.77
C LEU A 475 9.36 -6.43 22.84
N ILE A 476 9.29 -7.63 22.24
CA ILE A 476 10.25 -8.08 21.22
C ILE A 476 10.22 -7.13 20.02
N GLU A 477 9.02 -6.78 19.53
CA GLU A 477 8.88 -5.87 18.39
C GLU A 477 9.35 -4.46 18.73
N TRP A 478 9.07 -3.96 19.93
CA TRP A 478 9.61 -2.68 20.40
C TRP A 478 11.14 -2.72 20.42
N THR A 479 11.74 -3.78 20.99
CA THR A 479 13.19 -3.94 21.04
C THR A 479 13.80 -4.02 19.64
N ASN A 480 13.20 -4.79 18.73
CA ASN A 480 13.60 -4.87 17.32
C ASN A 480 13.53 -3.51 16.63
N ARG A 481 12.48 -2.72 16.89
CA ARG A 481 12.31 -1.38 16.33
C ARG A 481 13.38 -0.41 16.84
N GLU A 482 13.73 -0.46 18.12
CA GLU A 482 14.80 0.38 18.68
C GLU A 482 16.18 -0.04 18.16
N LEU A 483 16.46 -1.34 18.10
CA LEU A 483 17.65 -1.87 17.42
C LEU A 483 17.72 -1.40 15.98
N TYR A 484 16.62 -1.52 15.23
CA TYR A 484 16.51 -1.05 13.85
C TYR A 484 16.84 0.44 13.75
N LYS A 485 16.20 1.31 14.56
CA LYS A 485 16.46 2.75 14.53
C LYS A 485 17.91 3.11 14.79
N GLN A 486 18.60 2.35 15.64
CA GLN A 486 19.99 2.63 16.03
C GLN A 486 21.03 2.02 15.08
N THR A 487 20.67 1.00 14.31
CA THR A 487 21.62 0.23 13.48
C THR A 487 21.35 0.29 12.00
N VAL A 488 20.16 0.76 11.58
CA VAL A 488 19.80 0.85 10.16
C VAL A 488 20.88 1.62 9.41
N THR A 489 21.47 0.94 8.43
CA THR A 489 22.50 1.48 7.57
C THR A 489 22.17 1.06 6.15
N ASP A 490 22.21 2.00 5.22
CA ASP A 490 21.96 1.73 3.82
C ASP A 490 23.22 1.85 3.00
N TYR A 491 23.28 1.02 1.96
CA TYR A 491 24.40 0.90 1.06
C TYR A 491 23.88 0.87 -0.37
N VAL A 492 24.54 1.60 -1.26
CA VAL A 492 24.22 1.64 -2.68
C VAL A 492 25.45 1.33 -3.51
N PHE A 493 25.26 0.50 -4.52
CA PHE A 493 26.29 0.16 -5.50
C PHE A 493 25.65 -0.21 -6.84
N LYS A 494 26.48 -0.26 -7.88
CA LYS A 494 26.06 -0.68 -9.22
C LYS A 494 25.96 -2.20 -9.34
N TYR A 495 24.96 -2.70 -10.05
CA TYR A 495 24.70 -4.14 -10.22
C TYR A 495 25.90 -4.92 -10.73
N GLN A 496 26.80 -4.30 -11.50
CA GLN A 496 28.06 -4.93 -11.94
C GLN A 496 28.91 -5.51 -10.80
N PHE A 497 28.81 -4.95 -9.58
CA PHE A 497 29.56 -5.40 -8.40
C PHE A 497 28.82 -6.43 -7.54
N ASN A 498 27.66 -6.92 -8.00
CA ASN A 498 26.80 -7.78 -7.17
C ASN A 498 27.44 -9.13 -6.79
N LYS A 499 28.31 -9.67 -7.63
CA LYS A 499 28.99 -10.95 -7.39
C LYS A 499 30.07 -10.81 -6.33
N GLU A 500 30.80 -9.71 -6.35
CA GLU A 500 31.82 -9.37 -5.35
C GLU A 500 31.15 -9.16 -3.99
N VAL A 501 30.10 -8.30 -3.93
CA VAL A 501 29.33 -8.09 -2.70
C VAL A 501 28.75 -9.40 -2.16
N TRP A 502 28.16 -10.23 -3.03
CA TRP A 502 27.66 -11.54 -2.63
C TRP A 502 28.76 -12.43 -2.05
N ALA A 503 29.91 -12.53 -2.71
CA ALA A 503 31.02 -13.37 -2.27
C ALA A 503 31.58 -12.93 -0.90
N ASP A 504 31.76 -11.62 -0.69
CA ASP A 504 32.26 -11.07 0.58
C ASP A 504 31.31 -11.35 1.74
N ILE A 505 30.00 -11.21 1.52
CA ILE A 505 29.00 -11.50 2.56
C ILE A 505 28.92 -13.01 2.82
N ALA A 506 28.91 -13.83 1.77
CA ALA A 506 28.79 -15.28 1.90
C ALA A 506 30.04 -15.93 2.54
N ALA A 507 31.22 -15.31 2.42
CA ALA A 507 32.44 -15.76 3.06
C ALA A 507 32.34 -15.73 4.60
N GLU A 508 31.77 -14.66 5.17
CA GLU A 508 31.56 -14.55 6.61
C GLU A 508 30.26 -15.24 7.06
N PHE A 509 29.20 -15.11 6.27
CA PHE A 509 27.86 -15.61 6.59
C PHE A 509 27.40 -16.68 5.60
N SER A 510 27.94 -17.88 5.72
CA SER A 510 27.64 -19.02 4.81
C SER A 510 26.15 -19.34 4.68
N LYS A 511 25.35 -19.13 5.73
CA LYS A 511 23.89 -19.32 5.71
C LYS A 511 23.16 -18.36 4.76
N LEU A 512 23.78 -17.23 4.38
CA LEU A 512 23.19 -16.22 3.52
C LEU A 512 23.47 -16.45 2.02
N ASP A 513 24.29 -17.44 1.66
CA ASP A 513 24.73 -17.68 0.29
C ASP A 513 23.56 -17.80 -0.71
N GLN A 514 22.69 -18.80 -0.50
CA GLN A 514 21.53 -19.02 -1.37
C GLN A 514 20.52 -17.85 -1.34
N PRO A 515 20.12 -17.32 -0.17
CA PRO A 515 19.24 -16.15 -0.10
C PRO A 515 19.74 -14.92 -0.88
N LEU A 516 21.05 -14.63 -0.81
CA LEU A 516 21.66 -13.50 -1.52
C LEU A 516 21.70 -13.73 -3.03
N LYS A 517 22.08 -14.94 -3.46
CA LYS A 517 22.06 -15.33 -4.87
C LYS A 517 20.67 -15.19 -5.47
N GLU A 518 19.64 -15.63 -4.75
CA GLU A 518 18.26 -15.45 -5.16
C GLU A 518 17.89 -13.96 -5.25
N ALA A 519 18.30 -13.14 -4.27
CA ALA A 519 17.99 -11.71 -4.21
C ALA A 519 18.58 -10.92 -5.40
N PHE A 520 19.82 -11.22 -5.80
CA PHE A 520 20.50 -10.54 -6.91
C PHE A 520 20.12 -11.06 -8.31
N SER A 521 19.37 -12.17 -8.40
CA SER A 521 19.12 -12.85 -9.68
C SER A 521 18.23 -12.07 -10.66
N GLN A 522 17.35 -11.22 -10.14
CA GLN A 522 16.35 -10.52 -10.93
C GLN A 522 15.89 -9.23 -10.24
N ARG A 523 15.16 -8.43 -10.99
CA ARG A 523 14.46 -7.24 -10.50
C ARG A 523 13.48 -7.60 -9.39
N GLN A 524 13.81 -7.27 -8.14
CA GLN A 524 12.97 -7.54 -6.98
C GLN A 524 13.39 -6.75 -5.73
N THR A 525 12.55 -6.82 -4.71
CA THR A 525 12.90 -6.45 -3.34
C THR A 525 12.80 -7.70 -2.49
N LYS A 526 13.89 -8.11 -1.83
CA LYS A 526 13.93 -9.32 -1.00
C LYS A 526 14.38 -8.94 0.41
N GLN A 527 13.61 -9.38 1.40
CA GLN A 527 13.99 -9.28 2.81
C GLN A 527 14.53 -10.64 3.27
N ILE A 528 15.73 -10.62 3.86
CA ILE A 528 16.40 -11.78 4.42
C ILE A 528 16.52 -11.53 5.92
N ARG A 529 15.86 -12.38 6.73
CA ARG A 529 15.85 -12.25 8.19
C ARG A 529 16.58 -13.43 8.82
N THR A 530 17.52 -13.12 9.69
CA THR A 530 18.21 -14.04 10.58
C THR A 530 17.76 -13.79 12.02
N GLU A 531 18.32 -14.50 13.00
CA GLU A 531 18.00 -14.31 14.42
C GLU A 531 18.39 -12.91 14.92
N ASP A 532 19.52 -12.37 14.47
CA ASP A 532 20.07 -11.10 14.96
C ASP A 532 20.16 -9.98 13.91
N MET A 533 19.81 -10.25 12.65
CA MET A 533 19.96 -9.28 11.56
C MET A 533 18.84 -9.38 10.52
N LEU A 534 18.42 -8.22 10.01
CA LEU A 534 17.55 -8.05 8.86
C LEU A 534 18.31 -7.34 7.74
N ILE A 535 18.32 -7.97 6.56
CA ILE A 535 18.86 -7.41 5.33
C ILE A 535 17.71 -7.20 4.34
N GLU A 536 17.55 -5.99 3.82
CA GLU A 536 16.62 -5.70 2.72
C GLU A 536 17.42 -5.33 1.47
N ILE A 537 17.23 -6.09 0.39
CA ILE A 537 17.94 -5.91 -0.88
C ILE A 537 16.94 -5.50 -1.94
N ASN A 538 17.17 -4.33 -2.55
CA ASN A 538 16.37 -3.82 -3.65
C ASN A 538 17.22 -3.72 -4.93
N VAL A 539 16.95 -4.60 -5.88
CA VAL A 539 17.61 -4.66 -7.19
C VAL A 539 16.72 -3.96 -8.21
N THR A 540 17.10 -2.75 -8.66
CA THR A 540 16.25 -1.94 -9.56
C THR A 540 16.22 -2.50 -10.99
N GLY A 541 17.33 -3.12 -11.42
CA GLY A 541 17.48 -3.78 -12.71
C GLY A 541 18.70 -4.69 -12.73
N THR A 542 18.85 -5.47 -13.81
CA THR A 542 19.94 -6.42 -14.01
C THR A 542 20.96 -5.98 -15.08
N LYS A 543 20.92 -4.70 -15.48
CA LYS A 543 21.95 -4.08 -16.32
C LYS A 543 23.11 -3.61 -15.46
N GLU A 544 24.31 -3.53 -16.01
CA GLU A 544 25.54 -3.20 -15.25
C GLU A 544 25.43 -1.88 -14.45
N ASP A 545 24.80 -0.87 -15.04
CA ASP A 545 24.59 0.45 -14.42
C ASP A 545 23.36 0.55 -13.51
N SER A 546 22.51 -0.48 -13.43
CA SER A 546 21.35 -0.47 -12.53
C SER A 546 21.82 -0.42 -11.07
N LEU A 547 21.06 0.26 -10.21
CA LEU A 547 21.38 0.39 -8.79
C LEU A 547 20.89 -0.80 -7.96
N VAL A 548 21.67 -1.14 -6.95
CA VAL A 548 21.32 -2.10 -5.92
C VAL A 548 21.42 -1.40 -4.57
N ASN A 549 20.33 -1.43 -3.81
CA ASN A 549 20.27 -0.89 -2.45
C ASN A 549 20.28 -2.06 -1.47
N ILE A 550 21.17 -2.02 -0.48
CA ILE A 550 21.20 -2.96 0.63
C ILE A 550 21.01 -2.19 1.92
N GLN A 551 19.95 -2.50 2.65
CA GLN A 551 19.71 -2.00 4.00
C GLN A 551 20.00 -3.11 5.00
N ILE A 552 20.75 -2.78 6.04
CA ILE A 552 21.11 -3.70 7.13
C ILE A 552 20.67 -3.08 8.44
N SER A 553 20.08 -3.91 9.30
CA SER A 553 19.66 -3.54 10.64
C SER A 553 19.66 -4.76 11.56
N GLY A 554 19.85 -4.57 12.87
CA GLY A 554 19.86 -5.67 13.83
C GLY A 554 20.80 -5.44 15.01
N GLY A 555 21.25 -6.53 15.63
CA GLY A 555 22.20 -6.52 16.73
C GLY A 555 23.64 -6.69 16.25
N SER A 556 24.36 -7.61 16.87
CA SER A 556 25.80 -7.82 16.70
C SER A 556 26.19 -8.30 15.30
N GLU A 557 25.42 -9.21 14.69
CA GLU A 557 25.68 -9.70 13.33
C GLU A 557 25.53 -8.58 12.28
N ALA A 558 24.56 -7.68 12.48
CA ALA A 558 24.36 -6.53 11.63
C ALA A 558 25.54 -5.55 11.67
N LEU A 559 26.13 -5.33 12.86
CA LEU A 559 27.32 -4.50 13.02
C LEU A 559 28.54 -5.11 12.30
N LYS A 560 28.74 -6.43 12.40
CA LYS A 560 29.82 -7.12 11.67
C LYS A 560 29.66 -6.99 10.16
N LEU A 561 28.45 -7.21 9.64
CA LEU A 561 28.17 -7.06 8.21
C LEU A 561 28.41 -5.62 7.73
N ARG A 562 28.02 -4.64 8.55
CA ARG A 562 28.27 -3.22 8.29
C ARG A 562 29.76 -2.92 8.16
N ASP A 563 30.59 -3.50 9.03
CA ASP A 563 32.04 -3.31 9.00
C ASP A 563 32.66 -3.93 7.73
N ILE A 564 32.16 -5.07 7.25
CA ILE A 564 32.57 -5.65 5.97
C ILE A 564 32.24 -4.69 4.82
N LEU A 565 30.99 -4.21 4.74
CA LEU A 565 30.58 -3.34 3.63
C LEU A 565 31.25 -1.96 3.65
N ASN A 566 31.58 -1.42 4.83
CA ASN A 566 32.33 -0.17 4.96
C ASN A 566 33.75 -0.26 4.37
N ASN A 567 34.33 -1.47 4.30
CA ASN A 567 35.67 -1.69 3.75
C ASN A 567 35.67 -1.82 2.21
N LEU A 568 34.50 -1.90 1.57
CA LEU A 568 34.38 -2.06 0.13
C LEU A 568 34.34 -0.71 -0.58
N SER A 569 35.37 -0.41 -1.37
CA SER A 569 35.57 0.91 -2.00
C SER A 569 34.53 1.28 -3.07
N TYR A 570 33.79 0.30 -3.59
CA TYR A 570 32.76 0.46 -4.63
C TYR A 570 31.33 0.53 -4.08
N ILE A 571 31.17 0.41 -2.76
CA ILE A 571 29.89 0.60 -2.09
C ILE A 571 29.87 1.98 -1.44
N GLN A 572 28.77 2.69 -1.62
CA GLN A 572 28.53 3.96 -0.96
C GLN A 572 27.59 3.73 0.22
N LYS A 573 28.06 4.04 1.42
CA LYS A 573 27.19 4.13 2.60
C LYS A 573 26.32 5.37 2.46
N GLU A 574 25.01 5.20 2.57
CA GLU A 574 24.08 6.31 2.65
C GLU A 574 23.88 6.71 4.11
N GLU A 575 24.02 8.01 4.39
CA GLU A 575 23.69 8.61 5.70
C GLU A 575 22.20 8.87 5.86
#